data_AF-A0A225UDN0-F1
#
_entry.id   AF-A0A225UDN0-F1
#
_cell.length_a   1.000
_cell.length_b   1.000
_cell.length_c   1.000
_cell.angle_alpha   90.00
_cell.angle_beta   90.00
_cell.angle_gamma   90.00
#
_symmetry.space_group_name_H-M   'P 1'
#
loop_
_entity.id
_entity.type
_entity.pdbx_description
1 polymer ?
#
loop_
_entity_poly.entity_id
_entity_poly.type
_entity_poly.pdbx_seq_one_letter_code
_entity_poly.pdbx_strand_id
1 'polypeptide(L)' 'MDRSEFPHLTDSQFESIRKMAGIFGMDAFWSLATATPAEQVERVNAFDMYERGLIKHVRGNLQAPVAEPKPAGAKPL' A
#
# COMPACT_ATOMS: atom_id res chain seq x y z
N MET A 1 4.50 -17.26 -8.29
CA MET A 1 4.76 -17.26 -6.83
C MET A 1 3.99 -18.40 -6.23
N ASP A 2 4.68 -19.35 -5.60
CA ASP A 2 4.05 -20.47 -4.93
C ASP A 2 3.75 -20.12 -3.47
N ARG A 3 2.65 -20.69 -2.94
CA ARG A 3 2.26 -20.53 -1.53
C ARG A 3 3.18 -21.31 -0.60
N SER A 4 3.83 -22.36 -1.11
CA SER A 4 4.77 -23.23 -0.39
C SER A 4 5.96 -22.49 0.20
N GLU A 5 6.37 -21.38 -0.41
CA GLU A 5 7.50 -20.55 0.04
C GLU A 5 7.18 -19.75 1.32
N PHE A 6 5.90 -19.63 1.68
CA PHE A 6 5.43 -18.83 2.81
C PHE A 6 4.48 -19.60 3.73
N PRO A 7 4.81 -20.82 4.17
CA PRO A 7 3.85 -21.71 4.84
C PRO A 7 3.33 -21.13 6.18
N HIS A 8 4.04 -20.16 6.75
CA HIS A 8 3.73 -19.52 8.03
C HIS A 8 2.79 -18.31 7.91
N LEU A 9 2.57 -17.81 6.70
CA LEU A 9 1.69 -16.66 6.49
C LEU A 9 0.24 -17.08 6.45
N THR A 10 -0.67 -16.17 6.81
CA THR A 10 -2.10 -16.30 6.53
C THR A 10 -2.38 -16.00 5.05
N ASP A 11 -3.56 -16.39 4.56
CA ASP A 11 -3.92 -16.12 3.16
C ASP A 11 -4.01 -14.62 2.86
N SER A 12 -4.47 -13.82 3.83
CA SER A 12 -4.46 -12.35 3.72
C SER A 12 -3.04 -11.79 3.58
N GLN A 13 -2.10 -12.28 4.39
CA GLN A 13 -0.69 -11.88 4.29
C GLN A 13 -0.07 -12.33 2.96
N PHE A 14 -0.45 -13.51 2.46
CA PHE A 14 0.02 -13.99 1.16
C PHE A 14 -0.54 -13.16 -0.02
N GLU A 15 -1.78 -12.69 0.07
CA GLU A 15 -2.32 -11.71 -0.89
C GLU A 15 -1.53 -10.39 -0.86
N SER A 16 -1.12 -9.92 0.32
CA SER A 16 -0.21 -8.75 0.43
C SER A 16 1.15 -8.99 -0.23
N ILE A 17 1.68 -10.21 -0.22
CA ILE A 17 2.88 -10.57 -0.99
C ILE A 17 2.65 -10.47 -2.49
N ARG A 18 1.51 -11.00 -3.00
CA ARG A 18 1.17 -10.89 -4.42
C ARG A 18 1.06 -9.43 -4.88
N LYS A 19 0.54 -8.55 -4.03
CA LYS A 19 0.54 -7.11 -4.29
C LYS A 19 1.95 -6.52 -4.29
N MET A 20 2.76 -6.83 -3.27
CA MET A 20 4.15 -6.37 -3.19
C MET A 20 4.94 -6.73 -4.44
N ALA A 21 4.78 -7.97 -4.91
CA ALA A 21 5.36 -8.45 -6.15
C ALA A 21 4.92 -7.68 -7.39
N GLY A 22 3.64 -7.31 -7.45
CA GLY A 22 3.08 -6.52 -8.55
C GLY A 22 3.59 -5.07 -8.57
N ILE A 23 4.02 -4.53 -7.42
CA ILE A 23 4.49 -3.15 -7.28
C ILE A 23 6.02 -3.06 -7.40
N PHE A 24 6.74 -3.88 -6.64
CA PHE A 24 8.21 -3.82 -6.54
C PHE A 24 8.91 -4.76 -7.52
N GLY A 25 8.21 -5.76 -8.07
CA GLY A 25 8.78 -6.77 -8.94
C GLY A 25 9.06 -8.09 -8.24
N MET A 26 9.51 -9.07 -9.03
CA MET A 26 9.79 -10.44 -8.59
C MET A 26 11.04 -10.53 -7.70
N ASP A 27 11.97 -9.58 -7.82
CA ASP A 27 13.18 -9.49 -6.99
C ASP A 27 12.85 -9.22 -5.51
N ALA A 28 11.91 -8.31 -5.24
CA ALA A 28 11.44 -8.03 -3.88
C ALA A 28 10.79 -9.26 -3.25
N PHE A 29 10.09 -10.06 -4.05
CA PHE A 29 9.56 -11.34 -3.62
C PHE A 29 10.65 -12.36 -3.28
N TRP A 30 11.68 -12.50 -4.11
CA TRP A 30 12.80 -13.39 -3.81
C TRP A 30 13.54 -12.96 -2.55
N SER A 31 13.77 -11.66 -2.38
CA SER A 31 14.35 -11.10 -1.15
C SER A 31 13.49 -11.44 0.08
N LEU A 32 12.17 -11.35 -0.03
CA LEU A 32 11.24 -11.74 1.03
C LEU A 32 11.26 -13.27 1.29
N ALA A 33 11.28 -14.10 0.25
CA ALA A 33 11.33 -15.56 0.37
C ALA A 33 12.61 -16.03 1.09
N THR A 34 13.74 -15.35 0.88
CA THR A 34 15.01 -15.67 1.55
C THR A 34 15.11 -15.19 3.01
N ALA A 35 14.17 -14.35 3.47
CA ALA A 35 14.15 -13.82 4.83
C ALA A 35 13.71 -14.89 5.83
N THR A 36 14.05 -14.70 7.11
CA THR A 36 13.55 -15.60 8.16
C THR A 36 12.02 -15.51 8.28
N PRO A 37 11.32 -16.56 8.77
CA PRO A 37 9.88 -16.53 8.91
C PRO A 37 9.35 -15.33 9.72
N ALA A 38 10.08 -14.93 10.77
CA ALA A 38 9.72 -13.76 11.57
C ALA A 38 9.81 -12.45 10.76
N GLU A 39 10.89 -12.28 10.00
CA GLU A 39 11.06 -11.11 9.12
C GLU A 39 10.05 -11.09 7.98
N GLN A 40 9.66 -12.25 7.43
CA GLN A 40 8.62 -12.33 6.42
C GLN A 40 7.29 -11.76 6.95
N VAL A 41 6.87 -12.22 8.12
CA VAL A 41 5.65 -11.75 8.78
C VAL A 41 5.75 -10.26 9.07
N GLU A 42 6.87 -9.80 9.63
CA GLU A 42 7.09 -8.40 9.98
C GLU A 42 7.01 -7.49 8.74
N ARG A 43 7.74 -7.83 7.67
CA ARG A 43 7.78 -7.03 6.44
C ARG A 43 6.43 -6.99 5.74
N VAL A 44 5.70 -8.11 5.70
CA VAL A 44 4.34 -8.16 5.13
C VAL A 44 3.36 -7.31 5.94
N ASN A 45 3.42 -7.39 7.27
CA ASN A 45 2.57 -6.57 8.14
C ASN A 45 2.91 -5.09 8.03
N ALA A 46 4.20 -4.74 7.96
CA ALA A 46 4.65 -3.36 7.74
C ALA A 46 4.14 -2.81 6.41
N PHE A 47 4.20 -3.62 5.35
CA PHE A 47 3.66 -3.27 4.04
C PHE A 47 2.13 -3.08 4.08
N ASP A 48 1.37 -4.00 4.68
CA ASP A 48 -0.10 -3.87 4.80
C ASP A 48 -0.50 -2.62 5.59
N MET A 49 0.21 -2.32 6.68
CA MET A 49 0.00 -1.09 7.45
C MET A 49 0.27 0.16 6.60
N TYR A 50 1.39 0.17 5.87
CA TYR A 50 1.75 1.27 4.98
C TYR A 50 0.72 1.45 3.86
N GLU A 51 0.30 0.36 3.20
CA GLU A 51 -0.71 0.36 2.14
C GLU A 51 -2.02 0.99 2.64
N ARG A 52 -2.51 0.55 3.80
CA ARG A 52 -3.73 1.10 4.40
C ARG A 52 -3.59 2.58 4.76
N GLY A 53 -2.45 2.98 5.31
CA GLY A 53 -2.14 4.38 5.62
C GLY A 53 -2.13 5.25 4.36
N LEU A 54 -1.51 4.75 3.30
CA LEU A 54 -1.44 5.42 2.00
C LEU A 54 -2.82 5.55 1.36
N ILE A 55 -3.62 4.47 1.34
CA ILE A 55 -5.00 4.49 0.82
C ILE A 55 -5.84 5.51 1.59
N LYS A 56 -5.75 5.51 2.92
CA LYS A 56 -6.48 6.48 3.75
C LYS A 56 -6.07 7.91 3.43
N HIS A 57 -4.77 8.16 3.26
CA HIS A 57 -4.24 9.48 2.92
C HIS A 57 -4.73 9.95 1.54
N VAL A 58 -4.59 9.12 0.51
CA VAL A 58 -5.03 9.43 -0.86
C VAL A 58 -6.55 9.65 -0.90
N ARG A 59 -7.33 8.82 -0.20
CA ARG A 59 -8.79 8.97 -0.12
C ARG A 59 -9.19 10.27 0.58
N GLY A 60 -8.49 10.65 1.65
CA GLY A 60 -8.69 11.93 2.34
C GLY A 60 -8.41 13.12 1.43
N ASN A 61 -7.33 13.07 0.64
CA ASN A 61 -7.00 14.12 -0.33
C ASN A 61 -8.05 14.23 -1.45
N LEU A 62 -8.59 13.09 -1.92
CA LEU A 62 -9.62 13.08 -2.97
C LEU A 62 -11.00 13.55 -2.47
N GLN A 63 -11.28 13.41 -1.17
CA GLN A 63 -12.53 13.86 -0.54
C GLN A 63 -12.44 15.26 0.08
N ALA A 64 -11.24 15.87 0.11
CA ALA A 64 -11.12 17.25 0.51
C ALA A 64 -11.89 18.13 -0.49
N PRO A 65 -12.75 19.07 -0.02
CA PRO A 65 -13.37 20.02 -0.92
C PRO A 65 -12.25 20.76 -1.64
N VAL A 66 -12.21 20.66 -2.97
CA VAL A 66 -11.42 21.59 -3.78
C VAL A 66 -11.90 22.97 -3.36
N ALA A 67 -11.02 23.75 -2.73
CA ALA A 67 -11.37 25.10 -2.34
C ALA A 67 -11.85 25.82 -3.60
N GLU A 68 -13.14 26.16 -3.64
CA GLU A 68 -13.69 26.97 -4.71
C GLU A 68 -12.81 28.22 -4.83
N PRO A 69 -12.30 28.56 -6.02
CA PRO A 69 -11.60 29.81 -6.19
C PRO A 69 -12.60 30.92 -5.83
N LYS A 70 -12.30 31.64 -4.75
CA LYS A 70 -13.02 32.82 -4.28
C LYS A 70 -13.38 33.68 -5.49
N PRO A 71 -14.65 34.07 -5.70
CA PRO A 71 -15.00 34.91 -6.83
C PRO A 71 -14.21 36.21 -6.73
N ALA A 72 -13.33 36.44 -7.69
CA ALA A 72 -12.63 37.70 -7.85
C ALA A 72 -13.70 38.78 -8.08
N GLY A 73 -13.73 39.77 -7.18
CA GLY A 73 -14.81 40.75 -7.08
C GLY A 73 -15.21 41.35 -8.42
N ALA A 74 -16.50 41.23 -8.75
CA ALA A 74 -17.09 42.04 -9.79
C ALA A 74 -17.01 43.51 -9.36
N LYS A 75 -16.24 44.31 -10.11
CA LYS A 75 -16.24 45.77 -9.99
C LYS A 75 -17.57 46.31 -10.53
N PRO A 76 -18.29 47.18 -9.80
CA PRO A 76 -19.47 47.85 -10.35
C PRO A 76 -19.06 48.86 -11.43
N LEU A 77 -19.81 48.90 -12.54
CA LEU A 77 -19.84 49.98 -13.53
C LEU A 77 -21.06 50.86 -13.27
#